data_AF-A0A4R4XG21-F1
#
_entry.id   AF-A0A4R4XG21-F1
#
_cell.length_a   1.000
_cell.length_b   1.000
_cell.length_c   1.000
_cell.angle_alpha   90.00
_cell.angle_beta   90.00
_cell.angle_gamma   90.00
#
_symmetry.space_group_name_H-M   'P 1'
#
loop_
_entity.id
_entity.type
_entity.pdbx_description
1 polymer ?
#
loop_
_entity_poly.entity_id
_entity_poly.type
_entity_poly.pdbx_seq_one_letter_code
_entity_poly.pdbx_strand_id
1 'polypeptide(L)'
;MYRLIDLTRAHAGTEGAILEAFNAAHDGPPPTAVEYIAVPGQARPDGTDGHIWTELPGTVDDAAVTAAVHERVGKAHESGVEISVASFRGSVKSVVEMLDTIHGGVEFIHLGTFAPPTTGGERLDWDDAWMKREDAVNTLVHAIGASSGQSRMTDLRKHLSARDPRFRKQAGTFTARPKFMSTLVSLAEERGLVAVVPTGTGDNNPQIALTAAGYSRLAPASPVSPSDASASSAPLAPVPAAGHEPRSLSHLCVDVLRQNNMGPFQELRQDIYRELERLVEEKSRTADQLIRDAVHAVRDKSQDAPSKSGKKFPWSRIRAFLTRLTRQLPVFLSGGTPVAVSLGNNGTVVDGLADDWWQMLDGELICFVLGKGVAITQYDYEELAGALYNSRSTASYDKVQEVVDHLARVGRITEAPDDVMRIVLVAPPMTHDGSPPPGG
;
A
#
# COMPACT_ATOMS: atom_id res chain seq x y z
N MET A 1 -29.19 3.34 -15.47
CA MET A 1 -27.94 3.49 -14.70
C MET A 1 -28.09 4.68 -13.77
N TYR A 2 -27.87 4.50 -12.46
CA TYR A 2 -27.78 5.58 -11.48
C TYR A 2 -26.32 6.00 -11.30
N ARG A 3 -26.04 7.31 -11.30
CA ARG A 3 -24.68 7.84 -11.19
C ARG A 3 -24.55 8.76 -9.99
N LEU A 4 -23.63 8.43 -9.08
CA LEU A 4 -23.33 9.22 -7.89
C LEU A 4 -21.91 9.80 -8.00
N ILE A 5 -21.76 11.11 -7.89
CA ILE A 5 -20.50 11.83 -8.11
C ILE A 5 -20.15 12.65 -6.86
N ASP A 6 -19.06 12.29 -6.17
CA ASP A 6 -18.54 13.01 -5.01
C ASP A 6 -17.54 14.10 -5.43
N LEU A 7 -18.00 15.35 -5.39
CA LEU A 7 -17.21 16.54 -5.68
C LEU A 7 -16.64 17.21 -4.42
N THR A 8 -16.77 16.60 -3.24
CA THR A 8 -16.39 17.24 -1.96
C THR A 8 -14.89 17.52 -1.81
N ARG A 9 -14.05 16.94 -2.67
CA ARG A 9 -12.60 17.21 -2.75
C ARG A 9 -12.16 17.84 -4.07
N ALA A 10 -13.10 18.23 -4.94
CA ALA A 10 -12.74 19.03 -6.11
C ALA A 10 -12.18 20.38 -5.65
N HIS A 11 -11.20 20.90 -6.38
CA HIS A 11 -10.73 22.26 -6.13
C HIS A 11 -11.77 23.25 -6.64
N ALA A 12 -11.99 24.33 -5.90
CA ALA A 12 -12.94 25.36 -6.29
C ALA A 12 -12.62 25.89 -7.70
N GLY A 13 -13.62 25.88 -8.58
CA GLY A 13 -13.51 26.32 -9.97
C GLY A 13 -13.03 25.24 -10.94
N THR A 14 -12.73 24.02 -10.47
CA THR A 14 -12.31 22.91 -11.35
C THR A 14 -13.44 21.92 -11.65
N GLU A 15 -14.57 22.04 -10.95
CA GLU A 15 -15.67 21.08 -11.00
C GLU A 15 -16.21 20.89 -12.42
N GLY A 16 -16.45 21.98 -13.16
CA GLY A 16 -16.95 21.90 -14.53
C GLY A 16 -16.01 21.14 -15.47
N ALA A 17 -14.71 21.46 -15.43
CA ALA A 17 -13.72 20.77 -16.25
C ALA A 17 -13.58 19.28 -15.91
N ILE A 18 -13.66 18.92 -14.61
CA ILE A 18 -13.68 17.52 -14.16
C ILE A 18 -14.89 16.80 -14.76
N LEU A 19 -16.09 17.39 -14.66
CA LEU A 19 -17.31 16.78 -15.15
C LEU A 19 -17.35 16.66 -16.66
N GLU A 20 -16.86 17.66 -17.39
CA GLU A 20 -16.73 17.62 -18.85
C GLU A 20 -15.83 16.47 -19.29
N ALA A 21 -14.62 16.38 -18.72
CA ALA A 21 -13.68 15.30 -19.03
C ALA A 21 -14.22 13.92 -18.61
N PHE A 22 -14.86 13.83 -17.45
CA PHE A 22 -15.49 12.60 -16.98
C PHE A 22 -16.62 12.14 -17.89
N ASN A 23 -17.51 13.04 -18.32
CA ASN A 23 -18.61 12.73 -19.22
C ASN A 23 -18.11 12.33 -20.61
N ALA A 24 -17.11 13.04 -21.15
CA ALA A 24 -16.50 12.70 -22.44
C ALA A 24 -15.85 11.30 -22.44
N ALA A 25 -15.29 10.87 -21.31
CA ALA A 25 -14.71 9.53 -21.17
C ALA A 25 -15.74 8.40 -21.01
N HIS A 26 -16.99 8.75 -20.68
CA HIS A 26 -18.08 7.79 -20.47
C HIS A 26 -19.22 8.08 -21.45
N ASP A 27 -18.88 8.14 -22.74
CA ASP A 27 -19.81 8.33 -23.85
C ASP A 27 -20.68 7.06 -24.02
N GLY A 28 -21.76 7.02 -23.24
CA GLY A 28 -22.72 5.93 -23.19
C GLY A 28 -24.15 6.47 -23.03
N PRO A 29 -25.16 5.59 -22.98
CA PRO A 29 -26.53 6.02 -22.75
C PRO A 29 -26.59 6.86 -21.46
N PRO A 30 -27.30 8.01 -21.48
CA PRO A 30 -27.33 8.90 -20.34
C PRO A 30 -27.87 8.17 -19.10
N PRO A 31 -27.25 8.37 -17.93
CA PRO A 31 -27.76 7.79 -16.70
C PRO A 31 -29.20 8.26 -16.46
N THR A 32 -30.03 7.35 -15.94
CA THR A 32 -31.43 7.61 -15.61
C THR A 32 -31.58 8.63 -14.48
N ALA A 33 -30.56 8.74 -13.63
CA ALA A 33 -30.44 9.78 -12.62
C ALA A 33 -28.97 10.04 -12.29
N VAL A 34 -28.64 11.31 -12.10
CA VAL A 34 -27.32 11.77 -11.63
C VAL A 34 -27.50 12.50 -10.31
N GLU A 35 -26.68 12.13 -9.34
CA GLU A 35 -26.61 12.78 -8.04
C GLU A 35 -25.18 13.23 -7.75
N TYR A 36 -25.04 14.46 -7.24
CA TYR A 36 -23.79 15.02 -6.77
C TYR A 36 -23.76 15.13 -5.25
N ILE A 37 -22.67 14.70 -4.64
CA ILE A 37 -22.34 14.99 -3.25
C ILE A 37 -21.37 16.16 -3.24
N ALA A 38 -21.73 17.23 -2.53
CA ALA A 38 -20.96 18.48 -2.49
C ALA A 38 -20.82 19.03 -1.08
N VAL A 39 -19.88 19.96 -0.90
CA VAL A 39 -19.78 20.76 0.34
C VAL A 39 -20.73 21.96 0.29
N PRO A 40 -21.20 22.49 1.44
CA PRO A 40 -22.09 23.65 1.46
C PRO A 40 -21.50 24.86 0.73
N GLY A 41 -22.29 25.46 -0.17
CA GLY A 41 -21.88 26.63 -0.95
C GLY A 41 -20.91 26.34 -2.11
N GLN A 42 -20.65 25.07 -2.43
CA GLN A 42 -19.88 24.71 -3.63
C GLN A 42 -20.64 25.14 -4.89
N ALA A 43 -19.91 25.72 -5.86
CA ALA A 43 -20.50 26.16 -7.12
C ALA A 43 -21.01 24.96 -7.93
N ARG A 44 -22.21 25.10 -8.51
CA ARG A 44 -22.78 24.10 -9.41
C ARG A 44 -22.33 24.38 -10.83
N PRO A 45 -21.63 23.45 -11.50
CA PRO A 45 -21.23 23.66 -12.89
C PRO A 45 -22.43 23.79 -13.82
N ASP A 46 -22.26 24.55 -14.90
CA ASP A 46 -23.27 24.70 -15.95
C ASP A 46 -23.66 23.32 -16.52
N GLY A 47 -24.94 23.18 -16.91
CA GLY A 47 -25.45 21.92 -17.48
C GLY A 47 -25.70 20.80 -16.47
N THR A 48 -25.59 21.09 -15.16
CA THR A 48 -26.03 20.19 -14.09
C THR A 48 -27.44 20.50 -13.57
N ASP A 49 -28.15 21.38 -14.28
CA ASP A 49 -29.53 21.77 -13.99
C ASP A 49 -30.47 20.56 -14.16
N GLY A 50 -31.24 20.25 -13.12
CA GLY A 50 -32.11 19.08 -13.09
C GLY A 50 -31.50 17.82 -12.47
N HIS A 51 -30.20 17.84 -12.11
CA HIS A 51 -29.57 16.77 -11.34
C HIS A 51 -29.83 16.94 -9.83
N ILE A 52 -29.68 15.85 -9.07
CA ILE A 52 -29.86 15.86 -7.62
C ILE A 52 -28.55 16.37 -6.99
N TRP A 53 -28.65 17.37 -6.11
CA TRP A 53 -27.51 17.89 -5.37
C TRP A 53 -27.72 17.66 -3.87
N THR A 54 -26.83 16.88 -3.27
CA THR A 54 -26.82 16.58 -1.83
C THR A 54 -25.64 17.32 -1.19
N GLU A 55 -25.94 18.39 -0.46
CA GLU A 55 -24.96 19.09 0.34
C GLU A 55 -24.85 18.43 1.71
N LEU A 56 -23.64 17.99 2.07
CA LEU A 56 -23.39 17.39 3.38
C LEU A 56 -23.22 18.48 4.44
N PRO A 57 -24.04 18.50 5.51
CA PRO A 57 -23.97 19.55 6.51
C PRO A 57 -22.72 19.42 7.38
N GLY A 58 -22.20 20.56 7.86
CA GLY A 58 -21.08 20.59 8.80
C GLY A 58 -19.72 20.27 8.17
N THR A 59 -18.83 19.69 8.95
CA THR A 59 -17.49 19.30 8.49
C THR A 59 -17.58 18.05 7.61
N VAL A 60 -17.28 18.19 6.32
CA VAL A 60 -17.36 17.09 5.35
C VAL A 60 -16.10 16.21 5.40
N ASP A 61 -16.07 15.34 6.42
CA ASP A 61 -15.02 14.34 6.60
C ASP A 61 -15.25 13.06 5.77
N ASP A 62 -14.28 12.15 5.81
CA ASP A 62 -14.37 10.87 5.09
C ASP A 62 -15.56 10.02 5.57
N ALA A 63 -15.89 10.03 6.85
CA ALA A 63 -16.96 9.21 7.42
C ALA A 63 -18.33 9.68 6.90
N ALA A 64 -18.60 10.98 6.91
CA ALA A 64 -19.83 11.57 6.41
C ALA A 64 -20.07 11.24 4.92
N VAL A 65 -19.03 11.36 4.09
CA VAL A 65 -19.14 11.03 2.65
C VAL A 65 -19.37 9.53 2.46
N THR A 66 -18.62 8.66 3.16
CA THR A 66 -18.83 7.21 3.04
C THR A 66 -20.21 6.75 3.49
N ALA A 67 -20.76 7.34 4.56
CA ALA A 67 -22.11 7.05 5.03
C ALA A 67 -23.16 7.48 4.00
N ALA A 68 -23.01 8.68 3.42
CA ALA A 68 -23.91 9.15 2.36
C ALA A 68 -23.84 8.27 1.12
N VAL A 69 -22.65 7.88 0.67
CA VAL A 69 -22.49 6.96 -0.47
C VAL A 69 -23.16 5.62 -0.18
N HIS A 70 -22.92 5.03 1.00
CA HIS A 70 -23.53 3.76 1.38
C HIS A 70 -25.06 3.83 1.36
N GLU A 71 -25.64 4.87 1.95
CA GLU A 71 -27.10 5.08 1.96
C GLU A 71 -27.67 5.21 0.54
N ARG A 72 -27.04 6.01 -0.32
CA ARG A 72 -27.55 6.30 -1.67
C ARG A 72 -27.41 5.11 -2.61
N VAL A 73 -26.28 4.42 -2.57
CA VAL A 73 -26.07 3.19 -3.35
C VAL A 73 -27.05 2.11 -2.90
N GLY A 74 -27.28 1.95 -1.59
CA GLY A 74 -28.28 1.02 -1.07
C GLY A 74 -29.69 1.28 -1.62
N LYS A 75 -30.14 2.54 -1.58
CA LYS A 75 -31.45 2.95 -2.13
C LYS A 75 -31.54 2.76 -3.65
N ALA A 76 -30.49 3.11 -4.39
CA ALA A 76 -30.47 2.94 -5.84
C ALA A 76 -30.51 1.47 -6.24
N HIS A 77 -29.87 0.60 -5.46
CA HIS A 77 -29.86 -0.84 -5.73
C HIS A 77 -31.24 -1.48 -5.61
N GLU A 78 -32.08 -1.04 -4.67
CA GLU A 78 -33.48 -1.50 -4.56
C GLU A 78 -34.29 -1.26 -5.84
N SER A 79 -33.87 -0.33 -6.69
CA SER A 79 -34.50 -0.02 -7.97
C SER A 79 -34.01 -0.89 -9.14
N GLY A 80 -33.05 -1.80 -8.90
CA GLY A 80 -32.54 -2.76 -9.91
C GLY A 80 -31.76 -2.12 -11.06
N VAL A 81 -31.23 -0.91 -10.87
CA VAL A 81 -30.42 -0.20 -11.88
C VAL A 81 -28.93 -0.39 -11.63
N GLU A 82 -28.12 -0.47 -12.69
CA GLU A 82 -26.65 -0.40 -12.57
C GLU A 82 -26.21 0.91 -11.93
N ILE A 83 -25.16 0.87 -11.10
CA ILE A 83 -24.71 2.01 -10.31
C ILE A 83 -23.25 2.33 -10.63
N SER A 84 -22.94 3.58 -10.95
CA SER A 84 -21.57 4.09 -11.01
C SER A 84 -21.34 5.14 -9.94
N VAL A 85 -20.28 4.97 -9.14
CA VAL A 85 -19.88 5.92 -8.11
C VAL A 85 -18.51 6.52 -8.45
N ALA A 86 -18.46 7.83 -8.63
CA ALA A 86 -17.23 8.55 -8.94
C ALA A 86 -16.77 9.39 -7.74
N SER A 87 -15.53 9.24 -7.26
CA SER A 87 -15.00 10.01 -6.12
C SER A 87 -13.48 10.20 -6.18
N PHE A 88 -12.98 11.22 -5.48
CA PHE A 88 -11.55 11.42 -5.18
C PHE A 88 -11.06 10.63 -3.95
N ARG A 89 -11.97 10.08 -3.14
CA ARG A 89 -11.64 9.49 -1.84
C ARG A 89 -11.42 7.99 -1.97
N GLY A 90 -10.25 7.52 -1.51
CA GLY A 90 -9.96 6.09 -1.42
C GLY A 90 -10.88 5.33 -0.45
N SER A 91 -11.39 6.02 0.58
CA SER A 91 -12.38 5.46 1.51
C SER A 91 -13.72 5.15 0.83
N VAL A 92 -14.16 5.98 -0.12
CA VAL A 92 -15.35 5.72 -0.94
C VAL A 92 -15.13 4.50 -1.84
N LYS A 93 -13.95 4.34 -2.45
CA LYS A 93 -13.59 3.13 -3.21
C LYS A 93 -13.81 1.86 -2.39
N SER A 94 -13.29 1.82 -1.16
CA SER A 94 -13.45 0.64 -0.28
C SER A 94 -14.91 0.34 0.06
N VAL A 95 -15.76 1.36 0.20
CA VAL A 95 -17.19 1.17 0.43
C VAL A 95 -17.89 0.67 -0.83
N VAL A 96 -17.55 1.20 -2.00
CA VAL A 96 -18.14 0.76 -3.27
C VAL A 96 -17.75 -0.67 -3.60
N GLU A 97 -16.48 -1.06 -3.43
CA GLU A 97 -16.03 -2.44 -3.62
C GLU A 97 -16.74 -3.42 -2.66
N MET A 98 -16.99 -3.00 -1.42
CA MET A 98 -17.79 -3.77 -0.47
C MET A 98 -19.24 -3.92 -0.96
N LEU A 99 -19.87 -2.84 -1.42
CA LEU A 99 -21.25 -2.84 -1.89
C LEU A 99 -21.41 -3.66 -3.17
N ASP A 100 -20.47 -3.56 -4.11
CA ASP A 100 -20.44 -4.41 -5.31
C ASP A 100 -20.34 -5.90 -4.94
N THR A 101 -19.55 -6.24 -3.92
CA THR A 101 -19.46 -7.63 -3.43
C THR A 101 -20.80 -8.13 -2.86
N ILE A 102 -21.59 -7.26 -2.23
CA ILE A 102 -22.87 -7.62 -1.59
C ILE A 102 -24.01 -7.64 -2.62
N HIS A 103 -24.04 -6.65 -3.50
CA HIS A 103 -25.18 -6.33 -4.34
C HIS A 103 -24.95 -6.65 -5.82
N GLY A 104 -23.70 -6.63 -6.27
CA GLY A 104 -23.32 -6.68 -7.68
C GLY A 104 -23.72 -5.44 -8.48
N GLY A 105 -22.95 -5.13 -9.52
CA GLY A 105 -23.30 -4.06 -10.47
C GLY A 105 -23.06 -2.65 -9.94
N VAL A 106 -22.08 -2.48 -9.04
CA VAL A 106 -21.64 -1.17 -8.54
C VAL A 106 -20.20 -0.91 -8.97
N GLU A 107 -20.01 0.05 -9.86
CA GLU A 107 -18.69 0.44 -10.37
C GLU A 107 -18.12 1.62 -9.59
N PHE A 108 -16.81 1.57 -9.29
CA PHE A 108 -16.06 2.71 -8.76
C PHE A 108 -15.20 3.38 -9.83
N ILE A 109 -15.30 4.71 -9.93
CA ILE A 109 -14.50 5.53 -10.85
C ILE A 109 -13.71 6.59 -10.06
N HIS A 110 -12.40 6.65 -10.29
CA HIS A 110 -11.54 7.61 -9.58
C HIS A 110 -11.51 8.98 -10.28
N LEU A 111 -12.14 10.00 -9.68
CA LEU A 111 -12.27 11.33 -10.28
C LEU A 111 -10.94 12.07 -10.50
N GLY A 112 -9.90 11.73 -9.72
CA GLY A 112 -8.57 12.33 -9.88
C GLY A 112 -7.94 12.11 -11.26
N THR A 113 -8.43 11.14 -12.03
CA THR A 113 -7.97 10.89 -13.42
C THR A 113 -8.53 11.91 -14.43
N PHE A 114 -9.61 12.61 -14.08
CA PHE A 114 -10.27 13.63 -14.92
C PHE A 114 -10.00 15.05 -14.44
N ALA A 115 -9.32 15.22 -13.30
CA ALA A 115 -8.94 16.53 -12.83
C ALA A 115 -7.99 17.19 -13.83
N PRO A 116 -8.26 18.44 -14.26
CA PRO A 116 -7.33 19.14 -15.12
C PRO A 116 -5.96 19.20 -14.42
N PRO A 117 -4.84 19.02 -15.16
CA PRO A 117 -3.51 19.17 -14.58
C PRO A 117 -3.50 20.53 -13.88
N THR A 118 -3.20 20.54 -12.58
CA THR A 118 -3.42 21.71 -11.70
C THR A 118 -2.67 22.94 -12.24
N THR A 119 -3.35 23.72 -13.07
CA THR A 119 -2.88 24.98 -13.68
C THR A 119 -2.81 26.11 -12.65
N GLY A 120 -3.41 25.92 -11.47
CA GLY A 120 -3.54 26.97 -10.44
C GLY A 120 -2.61 26.90 -9.22
N GLY A 121 -1.65 25.97 -9.16
CA GLY A 121 -0.61 26.09 -8.14
C GLY A 121 0.66 26.56 -8.80
N GLU A 122 1.19 27.72 -8.39
CA GLU A 122 2.46 28.26 -8.87
C GLU A 122 3.45 27.11 -9.12
N ARG A 123 3.88 26.97 -10.38
CA ARG A 123 4.97 26.08 -10.73
C ARG A 123 6.13 26.53 -9.85
N LEU A 124 6.70 25.60 -9.08
CA LEU A 124 7.83 25.95 -8.23
C LEU A 124 8.92 26.51 -9.14
N ASP A 125 9.24 27.80 -9.02
CA ASP A 125 10.36 28.33 -9.79
C ASP A 125 11.65 27.67 -9.27
N TRP A 126 12.43 27.16 -10.21
CA TRP A 126 13.62 26.40 -9.89
C TRP A 126 14.74 27.35 -9.50
N ASP A 127 15.27 27.20 -8.29
CA ASP A 127 16.36 28.01 -7.78
C ASP A 127 17.72 27.52 -8.33
N ASP A 128 18.20 28.16 -9.39
CA ASP A 128 19.50 27.85 -9.99
C ASP A 128 20.69 28.17 -9.05
N ALA A 129 20.50 29.02 -8.02
CA ALA A 129 21.52 29.27 -7.01
C ALA A 129 21.66 28.09 -6.04
N TRP A 130 20.59 27.32 -5.83
CA TRP A 130 20.63 26.09 -5.05
C TRP A 130 21.28 24.93 -5.84
N MET A 131 20.84 24.72 -7.08
CA MET A 131 21.40 23.73 -8.00
C MET A 131 21.00 24.09 -9.42
N LYS A 132 21.96 24.10 -10.35
CA LYS A 132 21.64 24.35 -11.77
C LYS A 132 20.63 23.30 -12.28
N ARG A 133 19.64 23.75 -13.06
CA ARG A 133 18.63 22.86 -13.66
C ARG A 133 19.24 21.64 -14.36
N GLU A 134 20.34 21.80 -15.08
CA GLU A 134 21.01 20.67 -15.77
C GLU A 134 21.58 19.64 -14.80
N ASP A 135 22.24 20.08 -13.73
CA ASP A 135 22.80 19.18 -12.71
C ASP A 135 21.69 18.41 -11.99
N ALA A 136 20.57 19.08 -11.73
CA ALA A 136 19.40 18.47 -11.12
C ALA A 136 18.77 17.39 -12.02
N VAL A 137 18.59 17.71 -13.30
CA VAL A 137 18.06 16.76 -14.30
C VAL A 137 19.03 15.59 -14.50
N ASN A 138 20.33 15.83 -14.59
CA ASN A 138 21.33 14.77 -14.66
C ASN A 138 21.27 13.87 -13.41
N THR A 139 21.13 14.46 -12.23
CA THR A 139 20.99 13.71 -10.98
C THR A 139 19.74 12.84 -10.99
N LEU A 140 18.61 13.35 -11.49
CA LEU A 140 17.38 12.58 -11.68
C LEU A 140 17.58 11.42 -12.67
N VAL A 141 18.13 11.68 -13.85
CA VAL A 141 18.36 10.65 -14.88
C VAL A 141 19.23 9.52 -14.33
N HIS A 142 20.32 9.85 -13.63
CA HIS A 142 21.17 8.84 -13.02
C HIS A 142 20.50 8.12 -11.84
N ALA A 143 19.67 8.79 -11.06
CA ALA A 143 18.92 8.15 -9.96
C ALA A 143 17.90 7.13 -10.49
N ILE A 144 17.20 7.46 -11.58
CA ILE A 144 16.28 6.54 -12.27
C ILE A 144 17.07 5.42 -12.95
N GLY A 145 18.18 5.74 -13.62
CA GLY A 145 19.07 4.78 -14.26
C GLY A 145 19.60 3.70 -13.31
N ALA A 146 20.04 4.10 -12.12
CA ALA A 146 20.45 3.17 -11.06
C ALA A 146 19.31 2.28 -10.54
N SER A 147 18.06 2.67 -10.80
CA SER A 147 16.84 1.95 -10.41
C SER A 147 16.22 1.21 -11.60
N SER A 148 17.03 0.53 -12.42
CA SER A 148 16.61 -0.19 -13.65
C SER A 148 16.02 0.69 -14.77
N GLY A 149 16.17 2.01 -14.68
CA GLY A 149 15.71 2.97 -15.70
C GLY A 149 14.22 3.32 -15.61
N GLN A 150 13.52 2.87 -14.58
CA GLN A 150 12.14 3.27 -14.29
C GLN A 150 11.91 3.42 -12.78
N SER A 151 11.08 4.37 -12.35
CA SER A 151 10.80 4.58 -10.93
C SER A 151 9.44 5.23 -10.71
N ARG A 152 8.69 4.79 -9.69
CA ARG A 152 7.45 5.46 -9.29
C ARG A 152 7.74 6.86 -8.74
N MET A 153 6.83 7.82 -8.99
CA MET A 153 6.97 9.21 -8.52
C MET A 153 7.20 9.31 -7.00
N THR A 154 6.55 8.45 -6.20
CA THR A 154 6.75 8.39 -4.74
C THR A 154 8.15 7.95 -4.32
N ASP A 155 8.82 7.13 -5.12
CA ASP A 155 10.13 6.55 -4.80
C ASP A 155 11.30 7.41 -5.28
N LEU A 156 11.06 8.29 -6.27
CA LEU A 156 12.09 9.17 -6.83
C LEU A 156 12.84 9.96 -5.77
N ARG A 157 12.16 10.45 -4.74
CA ARG A 157 12.82 11.21 -3.66
C ARG A 157 13.83 10.35 -2.88
N LYS A 158 13.51 9.07 -2.66
CA LYS A 158 14.42 8.10 -2.01
C LYS A 158 15.65 7.88 -2.90
N HIS A 159 15.45 7.67 -4.20
CA HIS A 159 16.53 7.44 -5.16
C HIS A 159 17.44 8.67 -5.32
N LEU A 160 16.86 9.86 -5.45
CA LEU A 160 17.61 11.12 -5.51
C LEU A 160 18.41 11.34 -4.22
N SER A 161 17.82 11.13 -3.05
CA SER A 161 18.48 11.34 -1.76
C SER A 161 19.62 10.35 -1.49
N ALA A 162 19.55 9.15 -2.07
CA ALA A 162 20.62 8.16 -2.01
C ALA A 162 21.82 8.57 -2.89
N ARG A 163 21.55 9.26 -4.00
CA ARG A 163 22.59 9.74 -4.92
C ARG A 163 23.19 11.07 -4.50
N ASP A 164 22.36 12.02 -4.11
CA ASP A 164 22.77 13.36 -3.66
C ASP A 164 21.95 13.74 -2.40
N PRO A 165 22.60 13.81 -1.22
CA PRO A 165 21.94 14.13 0.04
C PRO A 165 21.18 15.46 0.05
N ARG A 166 21.48 16.41 -0.84
CA ARG A 166 20.77 17.70 -0.95
C ARG A 166 19.28 17.51 -1.26
N PHE A 167 18.89 16.40 -1.90
CA PHE A 167 17.49 16.10 -2.24
C PHE A 167 16.65 15.56 -1.07
N ARG A 168 17.25 15.35 0.12
CA ARG A 168 16.51 14.94 1.32
C ARG A 168 15.45 15.97 1.70
N LYS A 169 14.25 15.51 2.08
CA LYS A 169 13.17 16.40 2.56
C LYS A 169 13.54 16.92 3.95
N GLN A 170 13.84 18.20 4.07
CA GLN A 170 14.10 18.86 5.34
C GLN A 170 13.19 20.09 5.47
N ALA A 171 12.51 20.23 6.60
CA ALA A 171 11.61 21.37 6.80
C ALA A 171 12.38 22.69 6.63
N GLY A 172 11.80 23.65 5.91
CA GLY A 172 12.41 24.96 5.64
C GLY A 172 13.39 25.01 4.45
N THR A 173 13.70 23.89 3.79
CA THR A 173 14.57 23.88 2.60
C THR A 173 13.79 23.95 1.28
N PHE A 174 14.49 24.32 0.20
CA PHE A 174 13.93 24.34 -1.16
C PHE A 174 13.29 23.00 -1.57
N THR A 175 13.91 21.87 -1.19
CA THR A 175 13.45 20.51 -1.53
C THR A 175 12.20 20.07 -0.77
N ALA A 176 11.83 20.76 0.32
CA ALA A 176 10.59 20.50 1.06
C ALA A 176 9.38 21.31 0.56
N ARG A 177 9.60 22.25 -0.38
CA ARG A 177 8.51 23.02 -0.99
C ARG A 177 7.52 22.10 -1.73
N PRO A 178 6.23 22.44 -1.74
CA PRO A 178 5.24 21.73 -2.55
C PRO A 178 5.68 21.66 -4.02
N LYS A 179 5.25 20.61 -4.74
CA LYS A 179 5.53 20.39 -6.17
C LYS A 179 7.01 20.29 -6.58
N PHE A 180 7.96 20.23 -5.65
CA PHE A 180 9.38 20.08 -5.96
C PHE A 180 9.68 18.87 -6.89
N MET A 181 9.15 17.69 -6.56
CA MET A 181 9.38 16.48 -7.36
C MET A 181 8.75 16.58 -8.75
N SER A 182 7.50 17.06 -8.82
CA SER A 182 6.80 17.26 -10.09
C SER A 182 7.53 18.25 -11.00
N THR A 183 8.06 19.33 -10.43
CA THR A 183 8.83 20.34 -11.17
C THR A 183 10.12 19.75 -11.73
N LEU A 184 10.85 18.96 -10.92
CA LEU A 184 12.07 18.30 -11.38
C LEU A 184 11.80 17.28 -12.51
N VAL A 185 10.71 16.52 -12.40
CA VAL A 185 10.30 15.58 -13.46
C VAL A 185 9.91 16.34 -14.73
N SER A 186 9.12 17.42 -14.63
CA SER A 186 8.78 18.26 -15.78
C SER A 186 10.03 18.84 -16.46
N LEU A 187 11.04 19.29 -15.71
CA LEU A 187 12.30 19.77 -16.30
C LEU A 187 13.03 18.70 -17.10
N ALA A 188 12.98 17.44 -16.67
CA ALA A 188 13.61 16.33 -17.39
C ALA A 188 12.77 15.84 -18.58
N GLU A 189 11.44 15.90 -18.45
CA GLU A 189 10.48 15.58 -19.51
C GLU A 189 10.53 16.61 -20.65
N GLU A 190 10.60 17.91 -20.33
CA GLU A 190 10.78 19.00 -21.31
C GLU A 190 12.07 18.84 -22.14
N ARG A 191 13.06 18.13 -21.60
CA ARG A 191 14.32 17.79 -22.29
C ARG A 191 14.26 16.45 -23.03
N GLY A 192 13.12 15.76 -23.01
CA GLY A 192 12.91 14.46 -23.62
C GLY A 192 13.74 13.33 -23.00
N LEU A 193 14.24 13.49 -21.76
CA LEU A 193 15.11 12.50 -21.10
C LEU A 193 14.33 11.47 -20.28
N VAL A 194 13.13 11.84 -19.84
CA VAL A 194 12.20 10.96 -19.13
C VAL A 194 10.81 11.09 -19.72
N ALA A 195 9.98 10.06 -19.53
CA ALA A 195 8.57 10.07 -19.87
C ALA A 195 7.74 9.67 -18.64
N VAL A 196 6.61 10.36 -18.44
CA VAL A 196 5.61 9.97 -17.45
C VAL A 196 4.73 8.90 -18.07
N VAL A 197 4.85 7.66 -17.60
CA VAL A 197 4.04 6.51 -18.02
C VAL A 197 2.85 6.40 -17.05
N PRO A 198 1.60 6.52 -17.54
CA PRO A 198 0.43 6.23 -16.74
C PRO A 198 0.48 4.78 -16.25
N THR A 199 0.35 4.59 -14.96
CA THR A 199 0.06 3.27 -14.38
C THR A 199 -1.42 2.95 -14.61
N GLY A 200 -1.80 1.67 -14.62
CA GLY A 200 -3.15 1.22 -14.99
C GLY A 200 -4.29 1.97 -14.27
N THR A 201 -5.51 1.86 -14.82
CA THR A 201 -6.72 2.56 -14.36
C THR A 201 -6.85 2.56 -12.83
N GLY A 202 -6.67 3.74 -12.22
CA GLY A 202 -6.86 3.97 -10.79
C GLY A 202 -5.59 4.09 -9.93
N ASP A 203 -4.38 3.99 -10.50
CA ASP A 203 -3.14 4.33 -9.77
C ASP A 203 -2.79 5.82 -9.93
N ASN A 204 -2.82 6.57 -8.83
CA ASN A 204 -2.50 8.01 -8.78
C ASN A 204 -0.98 8.29 -8.71
N ASN A 205 -0.16 7.25 -8.78
CA ASN A 205 1.29 7.34 -8.68
C ASN A 205 1.94 6.92 -10.00
N PRO A 206 2.20 7.87 -10.91
CA PRO A 206 2.73 7.55 -12.23
C PRO A 206 4.14 6.99 -12.15
N GLN A 207 4.50 6.21 -13.17
CA GLN A 207 5.84 5.68 -13.34
C GLN A 207 6.66 6.62 -14.22
N ILE A 208 7.86 6.97 -13.80
CA ILE A 208 8.78 7.80 -14.56
C ILE A 208 9.84 6.88 -15.17
N ALA A 209 9.87 6.81 -16.50
CA ALA A 209 10.79 5.96 -17.25
C ALA A 209 11.82 6.82 -18.01
N LEU A 210 13.05 6.32 -18.12
CA LEU A 210 14.03 6.93 -19.01
C LEU A 210 13.61 6.70 -20.47
N THR A 211 13.74 7.75 -21.28
CA THR A 211 13.66 7.61 -22.75
C THR A 211 14.99 7.09 -23.31
N ALA A 212 15.03 6.80 -24.61
CA ALA A 212 16.29 6.49 -25.29
C ALA A 212 17.37 7.57 -25.05
N ALA A 213 16.99 8.86 -25.11
CA ALA A 213 17.90 9.97 -24.83
C ALA A 213 18.36 10.00 -23.36
N GLY A 214 17.49 9.65 -22.42
CA GLY A 214 17.84 9.47 -21.01
C GLY A 214 18.86 8.35 -20.79
N TYR A 215 18.70 7.20 -21.45
CA TYR A 215 19.67 6.11 -21.40
C TYR A 215 21.02 6.50 -22.03
N SER A 216 21.03 7.25 -23.14
CA SER A 216 22.26 7.75 -23.76
C SER A 216 23.08 8.67 -22.84
N ARG A 217 22.44 9.38 -21.90
CA ARG A 217 23.12 10.20 -20.88
C ARG A 217 23.81 9.37 -19.79
N LEU A 218 23.45 8.09 -19.64
CA LEU A 218 24.06 7.19 -18.66
C LEU A 218 25.33 6.50 -19.19
N ALA A 219 25.49 6.44 -20.52
CA ALA A 219 26.68 5.85 -21.12
C ALA A 219 27.91 6.70 -20.75
N PRO A 220 29.02 6.09 -20.29
CA PRO A 220 30.27 6.81 -20.15
C PRO A 220 30.61 7.38 -21.53
N ALA A 221 30.85 8.69 -21.61
CA ALA A 221 31.31 9.33 -22.84
C ALA A 221 32.53 8.54 -23.34
N SER A 222 32.39 7.86 -24.48
CA SER A 222 33.51 7.13 -25.06
C SER A 222 34.67 8.09 -25.23
N PRO A 223 35.86 7.80 -24.66
CA PRO A 223 37.00 8.68 -24.85
C PRO A 223 37.36 8.68 -26.33
N VAL A 224 37.35 9.88 -26.90
CA VAL A 224 37.83 10.15 -28.25
C VAL A 224 39.29 9.68 -28.31
N SER A 225 39.56 8.63 -29.07
CA SER A 225 40.92 8.11 -29.22
C SER A 225 41.79 9.08 -30.01
N PRO A 226 42.99 9.45 -29.55
CA PRO A 226 44.12 9.68 -30.44
C PRO A 226 44.93 8.37 -30.59
N SER A 227 45.51 8.25 -31.77
CA SER A 227 46.25 7.10 -32.31
C SER A 227 47.49 6.68 -31.50
N ASP A 228 47.87 5.42 -31.72
CA ASP A 228 49.19 4.80 -31.59
C ASP A 228 49.79 4.59 -30.19
N ALA A 229 49.79 3.34 -29.73
CA ALA A 229 50.99 2.49 -29.69
C ALA A 229 50.81 1.29 -28.73
N SER A 230 51.23 0.14 -29.24
CA SER A 230 51.47 -1.16 -28.59
C SER A 230 51.74 -1.15 -27.07
N ALA A 231 51.03 -2.01 -26.32
CA ALA A 231 51.65 -3.08 -25.51
C ALA A 231 50.63 -3.89 -24.68
N SER A 232 50.78 -5.22 -24.77
CA SER A 232 50.63 -6.21 -23.70
C SER A 232 49.26 -6.38 -23.02
N SER A 233 48.54 -7.38 -23.49
CA SER A 233 47.40 -8.00 -22.82
C SER A 233 47.84 -8.91 -21.67
N ALA A 234 47.49 -8.52 -20.43
CA ALA A 234 47.36 -9.41 -19.28
C ALA A 234 45.93 -9.25 -18.71
N PRO A 235 45.22 -10.34 -18.35
CA PRO A 235 43.86 -10.24 -17.84
C PRO A 235 43.89 -9.82 -16.36
N LEU A 236 43.57 -8.56 -16.09
CA LEU A 236 43.31 -8.07 -14.74
C LEU A 236 41.84 -8.31 -14.38
N ALA A 237 41.66 -8.97 -13.24
CA ALA A 237 40.40 -9.31 -12.62
C ALA A 237 39.44 -8.11 -12.50
N PRO A 238 38.11 -8.36 -12.51
CA PRO A 238 37.13 -7.30 -12.39
C PRO A 238 37.27 -6.58 -11.05
N VAL A 239 37.52 -5.27 -11.12
CA VAL A 239 37.48 -4.36 -9.98
C VAL A 239 36.01 -4.24 -9.53
N PRO A 240 35.71 -4.47 -8.24
CA PRO A 240 34.35 -4.44 -7.73
C PRO A 240 33.77 -3.03 -7.79
N ALA A 241 32.54 -2.92 -8.29
CA ALA A 241 31.76 -1.69 -8.24
C ALA A 241 31.64 -1.23 -6.78
N ALA A 242 32.09 -0.01 -6.51
CA ALA A 242 32.01 0.60 -5.19
C ALA A 242 30.54 0.77 -4.75
N GLY A 243 30.18 0.06 -3.68
CA GLY A 243 29.49 0.67 -2.53
C GLY A 243 27.97 0.82 -2.59
N HIS A 244 27.23 -0.19 -3.04
CA HIS A 244 25.91 -0.43 -2.47
C HIS A 244 26.05 -1.60 -1.51
N GLU A 245 25.99 -1.33 -0.21
CA GLU A 245 25.74 -2.41 0.73
C GLU A 245 24.46 -3.10 0.27
N PRO A 246 24.47 -4.43 0.11
CA PRO A 246 23.27 -5.16 -0.24
C PRO A 246 22.18 -4.79 0.77
N ARG A 247 21.03 -4.31 0.28
CA ARG A 247 19.89 -4.03 1.16
C ARG A 247 19.66 -5.27 2.01
N SER A 248 19.77 -5.13 3.32
CA SER A 248 19.64 -6.27 4.21
C SER A 248 18.27 -6.91 4.02
N LEU A 249 18.21 -8.24 4.10
CA LEU A 249 16.97 -8.99 3.92
C LEU A 249 15.86 -8.48 4.86
N SER A 250 16.23 -8.08 6.08
CA SER A 250 15.31 -7.47 7.04
C SER A 250 14.56 -6.27 6.43
N HIS A 251 15.28 -5.37 5.73
CA HIS A 251 14.65 -4.23 5.06
C HIS A 251 13.70 -4.65 3.94
N LEU A 252 14.05 -5.69 3.18
CA LEU A 252 13.21 -6.22 2.11
C LEU A 252 11.90 -6.78 2.69
N CYS A 253 11.97 -7.60 3.73
CA CYS A 253 10.80 -8.15 4.42
C CYS A 253 9.90 -7.03 4.97
N VAL A 254 10.48 -6.02 5.61
CA VAL A 254 9.74 -4.87 6.14
C VAL A 254 9.04 -4.09 5.04
N ASP A 255 9.71 -3.83 3.92
CA ASP A 255 9.13 -3.12 2.79
C ASP A 255 7.97 -3.91 2.17
N VAL A 256 8.10 -5.24 2.03
CA VAL A 256 7.02 -6.12 1.56
C VAL A 256 5.80 -6.06 2.47
N LEU A 257 5.98 -6.21 3.79
CA LEU A 257 4.87 -6.13 4.76
C LEU A 257 4.20 -4.75 4.72
N ARG A 258 5.00 -3.67 4.63
CA ARG A 258 4.51 -2.28 4.57
C ARG A 258 3.67 -2.00 3.35
N GLN A 259 4.16 -2.40 2.18
CA GLN A 259 3.50 -2.15 0.89
C GLN A 259 2.16 -2.87 0.78
N ASN A 260 1.96 -3.96 1.54
CA ASN A 260 0.77 -4.80 1.46
C ASN A 260 -0.18 -4.66 2.66
N ASN A 261 0.01 -3.64 3.52
CA ASN A 261 -0.78 -3.42 4.73
C ASN A 261 -0.72 -4.58 5.75
N MET A 262 0.37 -5.34 5.77
CA MET A 262 0.62 -6.44 6.71
C MET A 262 1.61 -6.03 7.83
N GLY A 263 1.76 -4.73 8.07
CA GLY A 263 2.76 -4.17 8.99
C GLY A 263 3.42 -2.91 8.42
N PRO A 264 4.56 -2.45 8.98
CA PRO A 264 5.32 -3.05 10.06
C PRO A 264 4.87 -2.49 11.42
N PHE A 265 4.31 -3.35 12.27
CA PHE A 265 3.90 -3.01 13.63
C PHE A 265 4.67 -3.81 14.68
N GLN A 266 5.91 -4.17 14.35
CA GLN A 266 6.79 -5.04 15.13
C GLN A 266 6.96 -4.55 16.58
N GLU A 267 7.04 -3.23 16.78
CA GLU A 267 7.22 -2.59 18.09
C GLU A 267 6.04 -2.82 19.04
N LEU A 268 4.82 -2.97 18.51
CA LEU A 268 3.60 -3.04 19.31
C LEU A 268 2.94 -4.41 19.27
N ARG A 269 3.24 -5.23 18.25
CA ARG A 269 2.54 -6.50 18.01
C ARG A 269 2.65 -7.45 19.20
N GLN A 270 3.83 -7.57 19.79
CA GLN A 270 4.02 -8.42 20.97
C GLN A 270 3.27 -7.90 22.20
N ASP A 271 3.25 -6.59 22.43
CA ASP A 271 2.50 -6.02 23.55
C ASP A 271 1.00 -6.22 23.36
N ILE A 272 0.50 -6.11 22.13
CA ILE A 272 -0.90 -6.40 21.82
C ILE A 272 -1.19 -7.88 22.01
N TYR A 273 -0.25 -8.77 21.68
CA TYR A 273 -0.44 -10.20 21.90
C TYR A 273 -0.60 -10.55 23.38
N ARG A 274 0.23 -9.97 24.25
CA ARG A 274 0.09 -10.13 25.71
C ARG A 274 -1.24 -9.59 26.22
N GLU A 275 -1.73 -8.48 25.66
CA GLU A 275 -3.05 -7.97 26.04
C GLU A 275 -4.20 -8.85 25.54
N LEU A 276 -4.07 -9.49 24.38
CA LEU A 276 -5.07 -10.47 23.92
C LEU A 276 -5.17 -11.66 24.88
N GLU A 277 -4.03 -12.23 25.28
CA GLU A 277 -3.97 -13.32 26.28
C GLU A 277 -4.57 -12.88 27.63
N ARG A 278 -4.14 -11.73 28.16
CA ARG A 278 -4.70 -11.23 29.43
C ARG A 278 -6.21 -11.01 29.35
N LEU A 279 -6.70 -10.41 28.26
CA LEU A 279 -8.11 -10.05 28.13
C LEU A 279 -9.02 -11.25 27.88
N VAL A 280 -8.53 -12.32 27.23
CA VAL A 280 -9.35 -13.52 27.00
C VAL A 280 -9.68 -14.23 28.31
N GLU A 281 -8.77 -14.20 29.29
CA GLU A 281 -8.95 -14.81 30.61
C GLU A 281 -9.89 -14.01 31.53
N GLU A 282 -9.96 -12.69 31.37
CA GLU A 282 -10.65 -11.82 32.33
C GLU A 282 -12.16 -11.75 32.16
N LYS A 283 -12.63 -11.61 30.92
CA LYS A 283 -14.06 -11.45 30.62
C LYS A 283 -14.38 -11.97 29.23
N SER A 284 -15.56 -12.57 29.12
CA SER A 284 -16.22 -12.89 27.87
C SER A 284 -16.34 -11.66 26.95
N ARG A 285 -15.72 -11.74 25.78
CA ARG A 285 -15.72 -10.68 24.75
C ARG A 285 -15.93 -11.31 23.39
N THR A 286 -16.46 -10.54 22.46
CA THR A 286 -16.45 -10.96 21.05
C THR A 286 -15.07 -10.75 20.45
N ALA A 287 -14.73 -11.43 19.36
CA ALA A 287 -13.39 -11.32 18.77
C ALA A 287 -13.01 -9.87 18.38
N ASP A 288 -13.93 -9.09 17.81
CA ASP A 288 -13.69 -7.68 17.49
C ASP A 288 -13.51 -6.81 18.75
N GLN A 289 -14.30 -7.07 19.80
CA GLN A 289 -14.13 -6.38 21.08
C GLN A 289 -12.79 -6.71 21.71
N LEU A 290 -12.37 -7.98 21.68
CA LEU A 290 -11.08 -8.42 22.22
C LEU A 290 -9.91 -7.73 21.51
N ILE A 291 -9.92 -7.68 20.16
CA ILE A 291 -8.91 -6.95 19.38
C ILE A 291 -8.93 -5.45 19.71
N ARG A 292 -10.13 -4.85 19.74
CA ARG A 292 -10.31 -3.42 20.03
C ARG A 292 -9.75 -3.09 21.41
N ASP A 293 -10.15 -3.81 22.44
CA ASP A 293 -9.75 -3.60 23.82
C ASP A 293 -8.24 -3.81 23.99
N ALA A 294 -7.65 -4.83 23.36
CA ALA A 294 -6.21 -5.07 23.42
C ALA A 294 -5.41 -3.92 22.79
N VAL A 295 -5.83 -3.44 21.61
CA VAL A 295 -5.19 -2.27 20.96
C VAL A 295 -5.36 -1.01 21.80
N HIS A 296 -6.53 -0.81 22.41
CA HIS A 296 -6.77 0.31 23.32
C HIS A 296 -5.89 0.24 24.56
N ALA A 297 -5.76 -0.92 25.19
CA ALA A 297 -4.92 -1.13 26.37
C ALA A 297 -3.45 -0.82 26.07
N VAL A 298 -2.91 -1.30 24.95
CA VAL A 298 -1.54 -0.97 24.53
C VAL A 298 -1.40 0.51 24.21
N ARG A 299 -2.38 1.10 23.51
CA ARG A 299 -2.36 2.54 23.20
C ARG A 299 -2.29 3.38 24.46
N ASP A 300 -3.12 3.08 25.45
CA ASP A 300 -3.22 3.86 26.67
C ASP A 300 -1.93 3.72 27.52
N LYS A 301 -1.30 2.54 27.52
CA LYS A 301 0.06 2.34 28.07
C LYS A 301 1.16 3.06 27.28
N SER A 302 0.96 3.25 25.98
CA SER A 302 1.93 3.89 25.08
C SER A 302 1.76 5.41 24.99
N GLN A 303 0.71 6.01 25.55
CA GLN A 303 0.51 7.47 25.49
C GLN A 303 1.64 8.24 26.19
N ASP A 304 2.38 7.61 27.10
CA ASP A 304 3.54 8.19 27.79
C ASP A 304 4.90 7.88 27.12
N ALA A 305 4.94 7.05 26.08
CA ALA A 305 6.16 6.64 25.40
C ALA A 305 6.08 6.97 23.89
N PRO A 306 6.75 8.03 23.39
CA PRO A 306 6.83 8.26 21.96
C PRO A 306 7.46 7.03 21.28
N SER A 307 6.98 6.66 20.08
CA SER A 307 7.66 5.64 19.26
C SER A 307 9.15 5.98 19.15
N LYS A 308 10.01 4.99 18.86
CA LYS A 308 11.46 5.25 18.64
C LYS A 308 11.71 6.35 17.59
N SER A 309 10.72 6.64 16.74
CA SER A 309 10.74 7.68 15.70
C SER A 309 10.09 9.03 16.10
N GLY A 310 9.56 9.18 17.32
CA GLY A 310 8.86 10.37 17.78
C GLY A 310 7.47 10.60 17.17
N LYS A 311 7.00 9.69 16.31
CA LYS A 311 5.70 9.79 15.63
C LYS A 311 4.62 9.03 16.39
N LYS A 312 3.38 9.55 16.36
CA LYS A 312 2.20 8.84 16.86
C LYS A 312 1.95 7.59 16.01
N PHE A 313 1.64 6.47 16.66
CA PHE A 313 1.30 5.24 15.97
C PHE A 313 -0.06 5.34 15.26
N PRO A 314 -0.23 4.72 14.08
CA PRO A 314 -1.49 4.71 13.34
C PRO A 314 -2.44 3.65 13.90
N TRP A 315 -2.99 3.87 15.10
CA TRP A 315 -3.80 2.89 15.85
C TRP A 315 -4.94 2.26 15.06
N SER A 316 -5.67 3.04 14.25
CA SER A 316 -6.74 2.51 13.40
C SER A 316 -6.23 1.50 12.37
N ARG A 317 -5.03 1.72 11.82
CA ARG A 317 -4.39 0.80 10.86
C ARG A 317 -3.86 -0.46 11.55
N ILE A 318 -3.38 -0.33 12.78
CA ILE A 318 -2.95 -1.47 13.62
C ILE A 318 -4.14 -2.39 13.91
N ARG A 319 -5.27 -1.82 14.33
CA ARG A 319 -6.51 -2.58 14.54
C ARG A 319 -6.95 -3.30 13.26
N ALA A 320 -7.03 -2.57 12.15
CA ALA A 320 -7.43 -3.15 10.85
C ALA A 320 -6.50 -4.29 10.41
N PHE A 321 -5.19 -4.16 10.66
CA PHE A 321 -4.21 -5.21 10.41
C PHE A 321 -4.51 -6.48 11.24
N LEU A 322 -4.71 -6.35 12.55
CA LEU A 322 -5.00 -7.51 13.40
C LEU A 322 -6.33 -8.17 13.05
N THR A 323 -7.37 -7.38 12.78
CA THR A 323 -8.66 -7.90 12.30
C THR A 323 -8.50 -8.67 11.00
N ARG A 324 -7.67 -8.19 10.07
CA ARG A 324 -7.40 -8.90 8.81
C ARG A 324 -6.65 -10.21 9.05
N LEU A 325 -5.61 -10.19 9.90
CA LEU A 325 -4.77 -11.35 10.17
C LEU A 325 -5.57 -12.47 10.86
N THR A 326 -6.33 -12.12 11.90
CA THR A 326 -7.20 -13.06 12.64
C THR A 326 -8.46 -13.50 11.88
N ARG A 327 -8.80 -12.81 10.79
CA ARG A 327 -9.80 -13.31 9.82
C ARG A 327 -9.23 -14.38 8.90
N GLN A 328 -7.96 -14.26 8.51
CA GLN A 328 -7.29 -15.26 7.68
C GLN A 328 -6.93 -16.51 8.47
N LEU A 329 -6.60 -16.33 9.75
CA LEU A 329 -6.28 -17.42 10.67
C LEU A 329 -7.20 -17.36 11.90
N PRO A 330 -8.19 -18.26 12.01
CA PRO A 330 -9.11 -18.30 13.14
C PRO A 330 -8.38 -18.82 14.37
N VAL A 331 -7.79 -17.89 15.12
CA VAL A 331 -7.02 -18.19 16.34
C VAL A 331 -7.82 -18.08 17.63
N PHE A 332 -8.99 -17.44 17.57
CA PHE A 332 -9.91 -17.32 18.70
C PHE A 332 -10.73 -18.58 18.84
N LEU A 333 -11.03 -18.99 20.07
CA LEU A 333 -11.86 -20.15 20.37
C LEU A 333 -13.16 -19.74 21.07
N SER A 334 -14.23 -20.48 20.79
CA SER A 334 -15.49 -20.46 21.53
C SER A 334 -15.90 -21.90 21.81
N GLY A 335 -15.91 -22.30 23.08
CA GLY A 335 -16.13 -23.69 23.48
C GLY A 335 -15.12 -24.66 22.84
N GLY A 336 -13.88 -24.21 22.65
CA GLY A 336 -12.83 -24.98 21.97
C GLY A 336 -12.92 -25.01 20.43
N THR A 337 -13.92 -24.36 19.82
CA THR A 337 -14.05 -24.30 18.36
C THR A 337 -13.44 -23.02 17.80
N PRO A 338 -12.63 -23.08 16.72
CA PRO A 338 -12.08 -21.89 16.07
C PRO A 338 -13.17 -20.92 15.56
N VAL A 339 -12.98 -19.64 15.84
CA VAL A 339 -13.87 -18.54 15.44
C VAL A 339 -13.12 -17.61 14.51
N ALA A 340 -13.60 -17.53 13.26
CA ALA A 340 -13.09 -16.54 12.31
C ALA A 340 -13.74 -15.18 12.54
N VAL A 341 -12.93 -14.12 12.52
CA VAL A 341 -13.42 -12.75 12.59
C VAL A 341 -14.13 -12.39 11.29
N SER A 342 -15.46 -12.27 11.33
CA SER A 342 -16.26 -11.86 10.17
C SER A 342 -17.32 -10.85 10.59
N LEU A 343 -17.75 -10.01 9.63
CA LEU A 343 -18.79 -9.01 9.87
C LEU A 343 -20.12 -9.63 10.32
N GLY A 344 -20.38 -10.90 9.96
CA GLY A 344 -21.58 -11.64 10.33
C GLY A 344 -21.50 -12.32 11.71
N ASN A 345 -20.30 -12.47 12.30
CA ASN A 345 -20.10 -13.22 13.54
C ASN A 345 -19.75 -12.35 14.75
N ASN A 346 -20.27 -11.13 14.78
CA ASN A 346 -20.01 -10.16 15.85
C ASN A 346 -20.57 -10.58 17.21
N GLY A 347 -21.39 -11.63 17.29
CA GLY A 347 -22.02 -12.10 18.53
C GLY A 347 -21.31 -13.26 19.22
N THR A 348 -20.39 -13.97 18.55
CA THR A 348 -19.71 -15.13 19.17
C THR A 348 -18.73 -14.65 20.23
N VAL A 349 -18.96 -15.12 21.44
CA VAL A 349 -18.09 -14.89 22.59
C VAL A 349 -16.87 -15.80 22.47
N VAL A 350 -15.70 -15.20 22.58
CA VAL A 350 -14.41 -15.88 22.64
C VAL A 350 -14.11 -16.21 24.10
N ASP A 351 -13.72 -17.46 24.36
CA ASP A 351 -13.35 -17.98 25.68
C ASP A 351 -11.93 -18.56 25.73
N GLY A 352 -11.22 -18.56 24.60
CA GLY A 352 -9.83 -19.01 24.55
C GLY A 352 -9.10 -18.60 23.28
N LEU A 353 -7.81 -18.94 23.26
CA LEU A 353 -6.92 -18.84 22.11
C LEU A 353 -6.40 -20.25 21.78
N ALA A 354 -6.13 -20.53 20.52
CA ALA A 354 -5.45 -21.77 20.13
C ALA A 354 -4.05 -21.86 20.78
N ASP A 355 -3.57 -23.06 21.11
CA ASP A 355 -2.29 -23.23 21.82
C ASP A 355 -1.09 -22.56 21.12
N ASP A 356 -1.02 -22.71 19.79
CA ASP A 356 0.04 -22.14 18.95
C ASP A 356 -0.39 -20.82 18.25
N TRP A 357 -1.36 -20.09 18.82
CA TRP A 357 -2.01 -18.98 18.14
C TRP A 357 -1.05 -17.89 17.65
N TRP A 358 -0.05 -17.52 18.46
CA TRP A 358 0.87 -16.45 18.11
C TRP A 358 1.86 -16.91 17.03
N GLN A 359 2.28 -18.19 17.05
CA GLN A 359 3.09 -18.77 15.99
C GLN A 359 2.31 -18.81 14.67
N MET A 360 1.01 -19.12 14.72
CA MET A 360 0.15 -19.08 13.54
C MET A 360 0.11 -17.66 12.94
N LEU A 361 -0.15 -16.63 13.76
CA LEU A 361 -0.24 -15.25 13.28
C LEU A 361 1.09 -14.73 12.72
N ASP A 362 2.20 -14.94 13.41
CA ASP A 362 3.52 -14.51 12.93
C ASP A 362 4.00 -15.35 11.74
N GLY A 363 3.63 -16.63 11.72
CA GLY A 363 3.90 -17.54 10.60
C GLY A 363 3.20 -17.13 9.31
N GLU A 364 2.00 -16.55 9.41
CA GLU A 364 1.32 -15.96 8.25
C GLU A 364 2.08 -14.75 7.68
N LEU A 365 2.78 -13.98 8.51
CA LEU A 365 3.64 -12.90 8.01
C LEU A 365 4.83 -13.45 7.23
N ILE A 366 5.43 -14.55 7.69
CA ILE A 366 6.51 -15.25 7.00
C ILE A 366 6.00 -15.82 5.68
N CYS A 367 4.88 -16.56 5.70
CA CYS A 367 4.23 -17.08 4.50
C CYS A 367 3.90 -15.94 3.52
N PHE A 368 3.41 -14.80 4.01
CA PHE A 368 3.12 -13.65 3.16
C PHE A 368 4.37 -13.12 2.45
N VAL A 369 5.49 -12.99 3.17
CA VAL A 369 6.77 -12.54 2.61
C VAL A 369 7.31 -13.52 1.56
N LEU A 370 7.30 -14.82 1.87
CA LEU A 370 7.67 -15.88 0.93
C LEU A 370 6.79 -15.86 -0.34
N GLY A 371 5.48 -15.65 -0.16
CA GLY A 371 4.50 -15.60 -1.25
C GLY A 371 4.68 -14.38 -2.17
N LYS A 372 5.45 -13.38 -1.75
CA LYS A 372 5.87 -12.23 -2.56
C LYS A 372 7.23 -12.46 -3.25
N GLY A 373 7.77 -13.67 -3.18
CA GLY A 373 9.00 -14.06 -3.87
C GLY A 373 10.28 -13.66 -3.14
N VAL A 374 10.20 -13.31 -1.85
CA VAL A 374 11.40 -13.08 -1.05
C VAL A 374 12.00 -14.43 -0.67
N ALA A 375 13.24 -14.69 -1.11
CA ALA A 375 13.99 -15.88 -0.70
C ALA A 375 14.46 -15.71 0.74
N ILE A 376 14.12 -16.69 1.59
CA ILE A 376 14.54 -16.77 2.99
C ILE A 376 15.15 -18.16 3.19
N THR A 377 16.33 -18.22 3.79
CA THR A 377 17.02 -19.47 4.16
C THR A 377 17.04 -19.65 5.68
N GLN A 378 17.47 -20.83 6.15
CA GLN A 378 17.70 -21.07 7.59
C GLN A 378 18.74 -20.12 8.21
N TYR A 379 19.64 -19.55 7.41
CA TYR A 379 20.68 -18.62 7.87
C TYR A 379 20.16 -17.18 8.05
N ASP A 380 18.94 -16.90 7.60
CA ASP A 380 18.35 -15.57 7.56
C ASP A 380 17.50 -15.23 8.80
N TYR A 381 17.46 -16.10 9.81
CA TYR A 381 16.56 -15.93 10.97
C TYR A 381 16.86 -14.68 11.77
N GLU A 382 18.12 -14.25 11.84
CA GLU A 382 18.48 -12.99 12.48
C GLU A 382 17.89 -11.79 11.72
N GLU A 383 17.94 -11.80 10.39
CA GLU A 383 17.35 -10.75 9.55
C GLU A 383 15.81 -10.76 9.62
N LEU A 384 15.21 -11.95 9.66
CA LEU A 384 13.78 -12.15 9.83
C LEU A 384 13.32 -11.71 11.23
N ALA A 385 14.12 -11.93 12.27
CA ALA A 385 13.88 -11.44 13.62
C ALA A 385 13.89 -9.90 13.64
N GLY A 386 14.85 -9.29 12.93
CA GLY A 386 14.85 -7.85 12.68
C GLY A 386 13.55 -7.37 12.03
N ALA A 387 13.01 -8.13 11.08
CA ALA A 387 11.80 -7.77 10.33
C ALA A 387 10.48 -8.09 11.04
N LEU A 388 10.46 -9.01 12.00
CA LEU A 388 9.25 -9.39 12.74
C LEU A 388 9.19 -8.73 14.12
N TYR A 389 10.32 -8.49 14.76
CA TYR A 389 10.41 -8.11 16.17
C TYR A 389 11.22 -6.85 16.44
N ASN A 390 11.72 -6.16 15.41
CA ASN A 390 12.57 -4.97 15.55
C ASN A 390 13.79 -5.21 16.47
N SER A 391 14.32 -6.45 16.44
CA SER A 391 15.37 -6.92 17.32
C SER A 391 16.10 -8.10 16.67
N ARG A 392 17.42 -8.13 16.81
CA ARG A 392 18.31 -9.23 16.39
C ARG A 392 18.89 -9.99 17.59
N SER A 393 18.25 -9.87 18.76
CA SER A 393 18.69 -10.62 19.95
C SER A 393 18.48 -12.12 19.78
N THR A 394 19.24 -12.93 20.51
CA THR A 394 19.07 -14.39 20.55
C THR A 394 17.62 -14.79 20.85
N ALA A 395 16.96 -14.14 21.81
CA ALA A 395 15.55 -14.40 22.10
C ALA A 395 14.59 -14.08 20.93
N SER A 396 14.95 -13.13 20.06
CA SER A 396 14.14 -12.83 18.86
C SER A 396 14.42 -13.81 17.73
N TYR A 397 15.66 -14.28 17.63
CA TYR A 397 16.08 -15.37 16.74
C TYR A 397 15.36 -16.68 17.12
N ASP A 398 15.39 -17.06 18.39
CA ASP A 398 14.76 -18.29 18.90
C ASP A 398 13.25 -18.28 18.61
N LYS A 399 12.60 -17.13 18.77
CA LYS A 399 11.19 -16.95 18.38
C LYS A 399 10.95 -17.15 16.89
N VAL A 400 11.82 -16.64 16.02
CA VAL A 400 11.69 -16.89 14.57
C VAL A 400 11.81 -18.37 14.29
N GLN A 401 12.78 -19.04 14.91
CA GLN A 401 12.96 -20.48 14.77
C GLN A 401 11.71 -21.24 15.24
N GLU A 402 11.11 -20.91 16.38
CA GLU A 402 9.86 -21.51 16.85
C GLU A 402 8.70 -21.35 15.85
N VAL A 403 8.59 -20.18 15.20
CA VAL A 403 7.55 -19.94 14.18
C VAL A 403 7.82 -20.76 12.92
N VAL A 404 9.07 -20.83 12.45
CA VAL A 404 9.46 -21.63 11.29
C VAL A 404 9.24 -23.12 11.57
N ASP A 405 9.68 -23.62 12.72
CA ASP A 405 9.50 -25.01 13.13
C ASP A 405 8.02 -25.38 13.21
N HIS A 406 7.18 -24.47 13.74
CA HIS A 406 5.73 -24.62 13.69
C HIS A 406 5.22 -24.73 12.24
N LEU A 407 5.58 -23.80 11.36
CA LEU A 407 5.15 -23.81 9.95
C LEU A 407 5.59 -25.08 9.21
N ALA A 408 6.80 -25.57 9.46
CA ALA A 408 7.33 -26.80 8.88
C ALA A 408 6.55 -28.02 9.42
N ARG A 409 6.33 -28.09 10.75
CA ARG A 409 5.55 -29.15 11.41
C ARG A 409 4.11 -29.24 10.88
N VAL A 410 3.46 -28.12 10.60
CA VAL A 410 2.10 -28.10 10.02
C VAL A 410 2.09 -28.19 8.49
N GLY A 411 3.25 -28.41 7.85
CA GLY A 411 3.37 -28.60 6.40
C GLY A 411 3.05 -27.36 5.57
N ARG A 412 3.17 -26.16 6.13
CA ARG A 412 2.92 -24.88 5.44
C ARG A 412 4.15 -24.40 4.66
N ILE A 413 5.34 -24.78 5.11
CA ILE A 413 6.60 -24.51 4.43
C ILE A 413 7.44 -25.78 4.30
N THR A 414 8.36 -25.79 3.35
CA THR A 414 9.36 -26.83 3.17
C THR A 414 10.68 -26.19 2.76
N GLU A 415 11.81 -26.82 3.11
CA GLU A 415 13.13 -26.44 2.63
C GLU A 415 13.39 -27.12 1.28
N ALA A 416 13.70 -26.33 0.27
CA ALA A 416 14.12 -26.84 -1.02
C ALA A 416 15.61 -27.25 -1.00
N PRO A 417 16.11 -27.98 -2.01
CA PRO A 417 17.52 -28.44 -2.05
C PRO A 417 18.57 -27.32 -2.07
N ASP A 418 18.15 -26.08 -2.30
CA ASP A 418 18.95 -24.86 -2.27
C ASP A 418 18.90 -24.13 -0.91
N ASP A 419 18.39 -24.79 0.14
CA ASP A 419 18.18 -24.25 1.50
C ASP A 419 17.19 -23.08 1.56
N VAL A 420 16.47 -22.78 0.47
CA VAL A 420 15.46 -21.73 0.41
C VAL A 420 14.11 -22.29 0.87
N MET A 421 13.48 -21.61 1.81
CA MET A 421 12.12 -21.92 2.26
C MET A 421 11.10 -21.64 1.17
N ARG A 422 10.14 -22.56 1.00
CA ARG A 422 9.05 -22.44 0.04
C ARG A 422 7.72 -22.74 0.70
N ILE A 423 6.68 -21.99 0.30
CA ILE A 423 5.31 -22.29 0.72
C ILE A 423 4.88 -23.58 0.05
N VAL A 424 4.34 -24.51 0.85
CA VAL A 424 3.66 -25.69 0.33
C VAL A 424 2.23 -25.28 0.02
N LEU A 425 1.89 -25.19 -1.27
CA LEU A 425 0.50 -25.08 -1.69
C LEU A 425 -0.17 -26.42 -1.41
N VAL A 426 -0.80 -26.53 -0.24
CA VAL A 426 -1.61 -27.71 0.08
C VAL A 426 -2.71 -27.77 -0.98
N ALA A 427 -2.71 -28.85 -1.78
CA ALA A 427 -3.82 -29.13 -2.69
C ALA A 427 -5.12 -29.12 -1.86
N PRO A 428 -6.23 -28.53 -2.36
CA PRO A 428 -7.48 -28.55 -1.62
C PRO A 428 -7.78 -30.00 -1.21
N PRO A 429 -8.27 -30.25 0.02
CA PRO A 429 -8.58 -31.60 0.46
C PRO A 429 -9.47 -32.22 -0.61
N MET A 430 -9.00 -33.32 -1.21
CA MET A 430 -9.80 -34.06 -2.17
C MET A 430 -11.10 -34.37 -1.45
N THR A 431 -12.18 -33.72 -1.88
CA THR A 431 -13.52 -34.07 -1.45
C THR A 431 -13.65 -35.56 -1.72
N HIS A 432 -13.72 -36.37 -0.66
CA HIS A 432 -14.13 -37.75 -0.78
C HIS A 432 -15.49 -37.72 -1.46
N ASP A 433 -15.49 -37.98 -2.76
CA ASP A 433 -16.71 -38.16 -3.52
C ASP A 433 -17.39 -39.36 -2.85
N GLY A 434 -18.52 -39.10 -2.20
CA GLY A 434 -19.26 -40.04 -1.37
C GLY A 434 -19.91 -41.16 -2.17
N SER A 435 -19.26 -41.62 -3.24
CA SER A 435 -19.65 -42.79 -3.99
C SER A 435 -19.45 -44.02 -3.09
N PRO A 436 -20.53 -44.69 -2.68
CA PRO A 436 -20.40 -45.95 -1.96
C PRO A 436 -19.67 -46.96 -2.86
N PRO A 437 -18.88 -47.87 -2.28
CA PRO A 437 -18.21 -48.91 -3.06
C PRO A 437 -19.26 -49.72 -3.83
N PRO A 438 -18.97 -50.11 -5.10
CA PRO A 438 -19.87 -50.97 -5.85
C PRO A 438 -20.01 -52.30 -5.09
N GLY A 439 -21.26 -52.62 -4.72
CA GLY A 439 -21.58 -53.84 -4.00
C GLY A 439 -21.17 -55.08 -4.79
N GLY A 440 -20.41 -55.95 -4.12
CA GLY A 440 -20.10 -57.31 -4.52
C GLY A 440 -20.62 -58.29 -3.48
#